data_AF-A0A0K9H501-F1
#
_entry.id   AF-A0A0K9H501-F1
#
_cell.length_a   1.000
_cell.length_b   1.000
_cell.length_c   1.000
_cell.angle_alpha   90.00
_cell.angle_beta   90.00
_cell.angle_gamma   90.00
#
_symmetry.space_group_name_H-M   'P 1'
#
loop_
_entity.id
_entity.type
_entity.pdbx_description
1 polymer ?
#
loop_
_entity_poly.entity_id
_entity_poly.type
_entity_poly.pdbx_seq_one_letter_code
_entity_poly.pdbx_strand_id
1 'polypeptide(L)' 'MKKKTEQGPAGKTFEFNHYQSSDETEKGFAITHEQATDAYTEGTIDGDIDRLDEAMKDFPKR' A
#
# COMPACT_ATOMS: atom_id res chain seq x y z
N MET A 1 -3.23 -9.84 -35.74
CA MET A 1 -3.41 -8.70 -34.80
C MET A 1 -2.18 -8.60 -33.92
N LYS A 2 -1.47 -7.46 -33.90
CA LYS A 2 -0.37 -7.27 -32.94
C LYS A 2 -0.99 -7.05 -31.56
N LYS A 3 -0.66 -7.89 -30.57
CA LYS A 3 -1.00 -7.62 -29.16
C LYS A 3 -0.40 -6.25 -28.82
N LYS A 4 -1.23 -5.31 -28.40
CA LYS A 4 -0.74 -4.10 -27.75
C LYS A 4 -0.13 -4.56 -26.44
N THR A 5 1.19 -4.44 -26.29
CA THR A 5 1.82 -4.52 -24.99
C THR A 5 1.34 -3.31 -24.21
N GLU A 6 0.56 -3.53 -23.16
CA GLU A 6 0.16 -2.46 -22.26
C GLU A 6 1.43 -1.89 -21.62
N GLN A 7 1.75 -0.65 -21.97
CA GLN A 7 2.87 0.09 -21.38
C GLN A 7 2.32 0.88 -20.19
N GLY A 8 2.44 0.30 -19.00
CA GLY A 8 2.06 0.94 -17.75
C GLY A 8 1.03 0.16 -16.92
N PRO A 9 0.54 0.76 -15.81
CA PRO A 9 -0.35 0.08 -14.86
C PRO A 9 -1.81 0.02 -15.34
N ALA A 10 -2.20 0.84 -16.31
CA ALA A 10 -3.58 0.87 -16.79
C ALA A 10 -3.96 -0.45 -17.46
N GLY A 11 -5.01 -1.11 -16.95
CA GLY A 11 -5.49 -2.40 -17.46
C GLY A 11 -4.95 -3.62 -16.72
N LYS A 12 -3.89 -3.45 -15.91
CA LYS A 12 -3.33 -4.55 -15.11
C LYS A 12 -4.22 -4.89 -13.91
N THR A 13 -4.27 -6.19 -13.61
CA THR A 13 -4.94 -6.75 -12.43
C THR A 13 -3.93 -7.39 -11.48
N PHE A 14 -4.40 -7.79 -10.31
CA PHE A 14 -3.52 -8.43 -9.33
C PHE A 14 -3.09 -9.80 -9.83
N GLU A 15 -1.79 -10.08 -9.71
CA GLU A 15 -1.20 -11.38 -10.00
C GLU A 15 -0.23 -11.71 -8.86
N PHE A 16 -0.35 -12.91 -8.28
CA PHE A 16 0.44 -13.32 -7.13
C PHE A 16 1.95 -13.34 -7.39
N ASN A 17 2.37 -13.57 -8.64
CA ASN A 17 3.79 -13.57 -8.98
C ASN A 17 4.42 -12.15 -9.00
N HIS A 18 3.62 -11.07 -8.99
CA HIS A 18 4.12 -9.70 -9.04
C HIS A 18 4.99 -9.32 -7.82
N TYR A 19 4.84 -9.99 -6.68
CA TYR A 19 5.76 -9.84 -5.54
C TYR A 19 7.22 -10.12 -5.89
N GLN A 20 7.45 -11.00 -6.86
CA GLN A 20 8.79 -11.39 -7.32
C GLN A 20 9.21 -10.64 -8.60
N SER A 21 8.36 -9.74 -9.11
CA SER A 21 8.69 -8.98 -10.32
C SER A 21 9.89 -8.05 -10.09
N SER A 22 10.66 -7.86 -11.16
CA SER A 22 11.69 -6.82 -11.26
C SER A 22 11.10 -5.45 -11.62
N ASP A 23 9.84 -5.39 -12.06
CA ASP A 23 9.10 -4.14 -12.27
C ASP A 23 8.56 -3.64 -10.92
N GLU A 24 9.05 -2.48 -10.48
CA GLU A 24 8.65 -1.85 -9.21
C GLU A 24 7.16 -1.52 -9.17
N THR A 25 6.55 -1.21 -10.32
CA THR A 25 5.11 -0.90 -10.41
C THR A 25 4.27 -2.13 -10.13
N GLU A 26 4.67 -3.28 -10.68
CA GLU A 26 3.99 -4.56 -10.44
C GLU A 26 4.13 -5.00 -8.98
N LYS A 27 5.34 -4.91 -8.44
CA LYS A 27 5.62 -5.21 -7.04
C LYS A 27 4.83 -4.31 -6.09
N GLY A 28 4.83 -2.99 -6.35
CA GLY A 28 4.06 -2.02 -5.56
C GLY A 28 2.55 -2.26 -5.64
N PHE A 29 2.03 -2.67 -6.80
CA PHE A 29 0.63 -3.02 -6.97
C PHE A 29 0.24 -4.26 -6.14
N ALA A 30 1.08 -5.29 -6.12
CA ALA A 30 0.87 -6.48 -5.29
C ALA A 30 0.85 -6.14 -3.79
N ILE A 31 1.83 -5.37 -3.32
CA ILE A 31 1.92 -4.92 -1.93
C ILE A 31 0.67 -4.12 -1.53
N THR A 32 0.21 -3.21 -2.38
CA THR A 32 -0.98 -2.38 -2.08
C THR A 32 -2.26 -3.22 -2.06
N HIS A 33 -2.35 -4.26 -2.89
CA HIS A 33 -3.48 -5.19 -2.87
C HIS A 33 -3.59 -5.96 -1.55
N GLU A 34 -2.46 -6.41 -1.01
CA GLU A 34 -2.38 -7.02 0.32
C GLU A 34 -2.72 -6.03 1.42
N GLN A 35 -2.10 -4.85 1.45
CA GLN A 35 -2.43 -3.82 2.45
C GLN A 35 -3.93 -3.49 2.48
N ALA A 36 -4.59 -3.39 1.32
CA ALA A 36 -6.03 -3.15 1.25
C ALA A 36 -6.86 -4.34 1.75
N THR A 37 -6.41 -5.56 1.47
CA THR A 37 -7.09 -6.80 1.91
C THR A 37 -6.90 -7.04 3.40
N ASP A 38 -5.71 -6.78 3.93
CA ASP A 38 -5.37 -6.84 5.35
C ASP A 38 -6.23 -5.83 6.13
N ALA A 39 -6.29 -4.59 5.66
CA ALA A 39 -7.15 -3.57 6.27
C ALA A 39 -8.64 -3.96 6.24
N TYR A 40 -9.10 -4.60 5.15
CA TYR A 40 -10.48 -5.08 5.05
C TYR A 40 -10.77 -6.28 5.97
N THR A 41 -9.80 -7.18 6.14
CA THR A 41 -9.98 -8.46 6.85
C THR A 41 -9.69 -8.33 8.35
N GLU A 42 -8.59 -7.67 8.70
CA GLU A 42 -8.07 -7.53 10.06
C GLU A 42 -8.45 -6.19 10.70
N GLY A 43 -8.87 -5.21 9.88
CA GLY A 43 -9.14 -3.85 10.31
C GLY A 43 -7.89 -2.96 10.27
N THR A 44 -8.06 -1.72 10.69
CA THR A 44 -6.98 -0.73 10.78
C THR A 44 -6.43 -0.68 12.20
N ILE A 45 -5.10 -0.48 12.34
CA ILE A 45 -4.51 -0.07 13.62
C ILE A 45 -4.59 1.45 13.68
N ASP A 46 -5.78 1.96 13.98
CA ASP A 46 -5.97 3.38 14.24
C ASP A 46 -5.46 3.64 15.66
N GLY A 47 -4.23 4.15 15.74
CA GLY A 47 -3.58 4.46 17.01
C GLY A 47 -4.23 5.67 17.67
N ASP A 48 -5.19 5.45 18.56
CA ASP A 48 -5.60 6.48 19.52
C ASP A 48 -4.48 6.67 20.55
N ILE A 49 -3.79 7.81 20.46
CA ILE A 49 -2.78 8.18 21.46
C ILE A 49 -3.53 8.86 22.60
N ASP A 50 -3.86 8.10 23.65
CA ASP A 50 -4.58 8.56 24.85
C ASP A 50 -4.05 9.86 25.45
N ARG A 51 -2.77 10.18 25.21
CA ARG A 51 -2.05 11.34 25.76
C ARG A 51 -1.33 12.16 24.68
N LEU A 52 -1.92 12.29 23.49
CA LEU A 52 -1.34 13.05 22.39
C LEU A 52 -0.97 14.49 22.83
N ASP A 53 -1.88 15.15 23.54
CA ASP A 53 -1.67 16.53 24.03
C ASP A 53 -0.52 16.66 25.03
N GLU A 54 -0.26 15.60 25.82
CA GLU A 54 0.85 15.57 26.76
C GLU A 54 2.17 15.28 26.03
N ALA A 55 2.16 14.33 25.10
CA ALA A 55 3.32 14.00 24.26
C ALA A 55 3.76 15.21 23.39
N MET A 56 2.81 16.03 22.93
CA MET A 56 3.11 17.24 22.16
C MET A 56 3.81 18.34 22.98
N LYS A 57 3.71 18.33 24.32
CA LYS A 57 4.47 19.26 25.18
C LYS A 57 5.94 18.89 25.24
N ASP A 58 6.24 17.59 25.25
CA ASP A 58 7.61 17.06 25.27
C ASP A 58 8.27 17.15 23.88
N PHE A 59 7.47 17.09 22.82
CA PHE A 59 7.91 17.21 21.44
C PHE A 59 7.18 18.35 20.71
N PRO A 60 7.50 19.62 21.03
CA PRO A 60 6.87 20.74 20.36
C PRO A 60 7.20 20.72 18.87
N LYS A 61 6.15 20.80 18.04
CA LYS A 61 6.32 20.97 16.59
C LYS A 61 7.08 22.28 16.36
N ARG A 62 8.17 22.21 15.59
CA ARG A 62 8.98 23.36 15.18
C ARG A 62 8.23 24.28 14.23
#